data_AF-A0A2S5R2K8-F1
#
_entry.id   AF-A0A2S5R2K8-F1
#
_cell.length_a   1.000
_cell.length_b   1.000
_cell.length_c   1.000
_cell.angle_alpha   90.00
_cell.angle_beta   90.00
_cell.angle_gamma   90.00
#
_symmetry.space_group_name_H-M   'P 1'
#
loop_
_entity.id
_entity.type
_entity.pdbx_description
1 polymer ?
#
loop_
_entity_poly.entity_id
_entity_poly.type
_entity_poly.pdbx_seq_one_letter_code
_entity_poly.pdbx_strand_id
1 'polypeptide(L)'
;MRDPIFKGCTRPAMLGGVPLYPLMCVGIPLLLIGVWGLWLQPIMGLVSVMLIIPLFFLMKIISSYDDQRLMQHLLRLRMRLRHRNTKFWGATSYAAIAYKIRKD
;
A
#
# COMPACT_ATOMS: atom_id res chain seq x y z
N MET A 1 6.14 26.14 13.63
CA MET A 1 4.81 25.51 13.80
C MET A 1 5.06 24.10 14.30
N ARG A 2 4.93 23.87 15.62
CA ARG A 2 5.34 22.62 16.29
C ARG A 2 4.21 22.07 17.16
N ASP A 3 2.97 22.40 16.80
CA ASP A 3 1.79 21.99 17.55
C ASP A 3 1.44 20.55 17.14
N PRO A 4 1.36 19.61 18.09
CA PRO A 4 0.98 18.25 17.80
C PRO A 4 -0.48 18.20 17.36
N ILE A 5 -0.70 17.91 16.08
CA ILE A 5 -2.04 17.66 15.55
C ILE A 5 -2.50 16.29 16.08
N PHE A 6 -3.58 16.29 16.87
CA PHE A 6 -4.22 15.06 17.34
C PHE A 6 -4.92 14.34 16.17
N LYS A 7 -4.26 13.37 15.56
CA LYS A 7 -4.77 12.59 14.41
C LYS A 7 -5.57 11.34 14.82
N GLY A 8 -6.19 11.32 16.00
CA GLY A 8 -6.84 10.12 16.54
C GLY A 8 -7.90 9.49 15.61
N CYS A 9 -8.66 10.32 14.89
CA CYS A 9 -9.71 9.85 13.98
C CYS A 9 -9.28 9.71 12.50
N THR A 10 -8.07 10.14 12.13
CA THR A 10 -7.61 10.18 10.72
C THR A 10 -6.34 9.38 10.46
N ARG A 11 -5.66 8.95 11.53
CA ARG A 11 -4.48 8.10 11.46
C ARG A 11 -4.92 6.68 11.07
N PRO A 12 -4.32 6.09 10.02
CA PRO A 12 -4.63 4.70 9.68
C PRO A 12 -4.20 3.77 10.82
N ALA A 13 -4.88 2.63 10.95
CA ALA A 13 -4.46 1.60 11.89
C ALA A 13 -3.01 1.18 11.57
N MET A 14 -2.14 1.19 12.58
CA MET A 14 -0.71 0.90 12.43
C MET A 14 -0.26 -0.14 13.44
N LEU A 15 0.60 -1.05 13.00
CA LEU A 15 1.26 -2.04 13.83
C LEU A 15 2.77 -1.79 13.78
N GLY A 16 3.37 -1.45 14.92
CA GLY A 16 4.82 -1.18 15.00
C GLY A 16 5.31 0.00 14.14
N GLY A 17 4.43 0.96 13.81
CA GLY A 17 4.72 2.09 12.92
C GLY A 17 4.52 1.80 11.43
N VAL A 18 3.97 0.63 11.07
CA VAL A 18 3.63 0.25 9.70
C VAL A 18 2.11 0.23 9.53
N PRO A 19 1.54 0.85 8.50
CA PRO A 19 0.10 0.80 8.25
C PRO A 19 -0.39 -0.63 8.00
N LEU A 20 -1.50 -0.98 8.64
CA LEU A 20 -2.02 -2.36 8.68
C LEU A 20 -2.42 -2.86 7.29
N TYR A 21 -3.09 -2.03 6.49
CA TYR A 21 -3.55 -2.43 5.16
C TYR A 21 -2.39 -2.86 4.23
N PRO A 22 -1.34 -2.05 4.03
CA PRO A 22 -0.14 -2.48 3.30
C PRO A 22 0.54 -3.72 3.88
N LEU A 23 0.65 -3.81 5.20
CA LEU A 23 1.24 -4.96 5.88
C LEU A 23 0.47 -6.23 5.53
N MET A 24 -0.86 -6.20 5.53
CA MET A 24 -1.70 -7.34 5.15
C MET A 24 -1.58 -7.66 3.66
N CYS A 25 -1.60 -6.64 2.79
CA CYS A 25 -1.49 -6.83 1.34
C CYS A 25 -0.17 -7.46 0.90
N VAL A 26 0.92 -7.28 1.66
CA VAL A 26 2.24 -7.85 1.34
C VAL A 26 2.51 -9.11 2.16
N GLY A 27 2.23 -9.08 3.46
CA GLY A 27 2.53 -10.17 4.39
C GLY A 27 1.70 -11.42 4.17
N ILE A 28 0.38 -11.29 3.97
CA ILE A 28 -0.50 -12.47 3.79
C ILE A 28 -0.11 -13.27 2.54
N PRO A 29 0.07 -12.65 1.35
CA PRO A 29 0.50 -13.38 0.17
C PRO A 29 1.87 -14.03 0.32
N LEU A 30 2.85 -13.34 0.94
CA LEU A 30 4.18 -13.91 1.17
C LEU A 30 4.14 -15.10 2.13
N LEU A 31 3.32 -15.04 3.18
CA LEU A 31 3.14 -16.16 4.09
C LEU A 31 2.46 -17.34 3.40
N LEU A 32 1.44 -17.10 2.58
CA LEU A 32 0.80 -18.17 1.80
C LEU A 32 1.80 -18.82 0.84
N ILE A 33 2.53 -18.02 0.07
CA ILE A 33 3.62 -18.52 -0.79
C ILE A 33 4.68 -19.26 0.02
N GLY A 34 4.97 -18.80 1.24
CA GLY A 34 5.90 -19.46 2.16
C GLY A 34 5.45 -20.85 2.56
N VAL A 35 4.21 -20.98 3.03
CA VAL A 35 3.65 -22.26 3.49
C VAL A 35 3.57 -23.27 2.34
N TRP A 36 2.97 -22.87 1.22
CA TRP A 36 2.85 -23.75 0.05
C TRP A 36 4.20 -24.01 -0.63
N GLY A 37 5.05 -22.99 -0.67
CA GLY A 37 6.40 -23.06 -1.23
C GLY A 37 7.29 -24.01 -0.44
N LEU A 38 7.22 -24.02 0.90
CA LEU A 38 7.99 -24.97 1.71
C LEU A 38 7.62 -26.43 1.38
N TRP A 39 6.37 -26.69 1.01
CA TRP A 39 5.89 -28.02 0.65
C TRP A 39 6.31 -28.45 -0.77
N LEU A 40 6.27 -27.53 -1.74
CA LEU A 40 6.58 -27.81 -3.15
C LEU A 40 8.08 -27.69 -3.46
N GLN A 41 8.71 -26.58 -3.04
CA GLN A 41 10.11 -26.25 -3.24
C GLN A 41 10.66 -25.44 -2.05
N PRO A 42 11.34 -26.09 -1.08
CA PRO A 42 11.73 -25.48 0.19
C PRO A 42 12.45 -24.13 0.09
N ILE A 43 13.28 -23.96 -0.94
CA ILE A 43 14.01 -22.72 -1.20
C ILE A 43 13.05 -21.55 -1.46
N MET A 44 12.01 -21.76 -2.28
CA MET A 44 11.00 -20.73 -2.58
C MET A 44 10.27 -20.31 -1.31
N GLY A 45 9.88 -21.29 -0.49
CA GLY A 45 9.21 -21.05 0.78
C GLY A 45 10.07 -20.22 1.74
N LEU A 46 11.34 -20.62 1.92
CA LEU A 46 12.28 -19.90 2.78
C LEU A 46 12.52 -18.47 2.31
N VAL A 47 12.75 -18.26 1.01
CA VAL A 47 12.97 -16.92 0.44
C VAL A 47 11.77 -16.01 0.69
N SER A 48 10.55 -16.52 0.48
CA SER A 48 9.33 -15.71 0.66
C SER A 48 9.11 -15.27 2.10
N VAL A 49 9.37 -16.15 3.09
CA VAL A 49 9.27 -15.82 4.52
C VAL A 49 10.36 -14.84 4.94
N MET A 50 11.60 -15.06 4.47
CA MET A 50 12.72 -14.16 4.75
C MET A 50 12.50 -12.77 4.16
N LEU A 51 11.80 -12.65 3.04
CA LEU A 51 11.50 -11.38 2.38
C LEU A 51 10.52 -10.50 3.18
N ILE A 52 9.74 -11.07 4.11
CA ILE A 52 8.81 -10.30 4.96
C ILE A 52 9.56 -9.29 5.82
N ILE A 53 10.73 -9.66 6.36
CA ILE A 53 11.54 -8.82 7.25
C ILE A 53 12.00 -7.53 6.57
N PRO A 54 12.76 -7.56 5.44
CA PRO A 54 13.21 -6.34 4.78
C PRO A 54 12.03 -5.49 4.26
N LEU A 55 10.94 -6.10 3.81
CA LEU A 55 9.75 -5.37 3.37
C LEU A 55 9.06 -4.65 4.54
N PHE A 56 9.00 -5.27 5.72
CA PHE A 56 8.50 -4.62 6.93
C PHE A 56 9.31 -3.37 7.27
N PHE A 57 10.64 -3.47 7.28
CA PHE A 57 11.51 -2.32 7.55
C PHE A 57 11.40 -1.23 6.48
N LEU A 58 11.30 -1.61 5.20
CA LEU A 58 11.08 -0.65 4.12
C LEU A 58 9.78 0.14 4.33
N MET A 59 8.68 -0.54 4.65
CA MET A 59 7.41 0.12 4.95
C MET A 59 7.50 1.02 6.20
N LYS A 60 8.25 0.58 7.21
CA LYS A 60 8.50 1.37 8.43
C LYS A 60 9.28 2.65 8.15
N ILE A 61 10.34 2.57 7.33
CA ILE A 61 11.14 3.74 6.93
C ILE A 61 10.30 4.72 6.10
N ILE A 62 9.44 4.23 5.22
CA ILE A 62 8.56 5.11 4.43
C ILE A 62 7.55 5.81 5.35
N SER A 63 7.00 5.09 6.32
CA SER A 63 5.93 5.58 7.21
C SER A 63 6.44 6.43 8.37
N SER A 64 7.74 6.38 8.70
CA SER A 64 8.31 7.18 9.81
C SER A 64 8.27 8.69 9.56
N TYR A 65 8.21 9.11 8.30
CA TYR A 65 8.11 10.53 7.92
C TYR A 65 6.66 11.02 7.91
N ASP A 66 5.74 10.19 7.43
CA ASP A 66 4.31 10.48 7.35
C ASP A 66 3.52 9.17 7.33
N ASP A 67 2.68 8.98 8.34
CA ASP A 67 1.81 7.82 8.53
C ASP A 67 0.93 7.49 7.30
N GLN A 68 0.60 8.49 6.47
CA GLN A 68 -0.27 8.34 5.30
C GLN A 68 0.48 8.17 3.98
N ARG A 69 1.81 8.35 3.96
CA ARG A 69 2.63 8.38 2.75
C ARG A 69 2.48 7.13 1.89
N LEU A 70 2.42 5.96 2.54
CA LEU A 70 2.33 4.69 1.83
C LEU A 70 0.98 4.49 1.13
N MET A 71 -0.09 5.05 1.71
CA MET A 71 -1.45 5.06 1.13
C MET A 71 -1.53 6.03 -0.03
N GLN A 72 -0.82 7.17 0.04
CA GLN A 72 -0.70 8.08 -1.09
C GLN A 72 0.06 7.44 -2.27
N HIS A 73 1.11 6.66 -2.00
CA HIS A 73 1.80 5.89 -3.03
C HIS A 73 0.88 4.87 -3.70
N LEU A 74 0.09 4.13 -2.90
CA LEU A 74 -0.89 3.19 -3.41
C LEU A 74 -1.97 3.88 -4.26
N LEU A 75 -2.49 5.02 -3.79
CA LEU A 75 -3.48 5.82 -4.52
C LEU A 75 -2.90 6.32 -5.85
N ARG A 76 -1.67 6.85 -5.84
CA ARG A 76 -0.96 7.28 -7.05
C ARG A 76 -0.80 6.13 -8.04
N LEU A 77 -0.40 4.95 -7.57
CA LEU A 77 -0.28 3.76 -8.41
C LEU A 77 -1.63 3.37 -9.02
N ARG A 78 -2.67 3.29 -8.19
CA ARG A 78 -4.04 2.96 -8.62
C ARG A 78 -4.53 3.92 -9.69
N MET A 79 -4.31 5.23 -9.51
CA MET A 79 -4.69 6.25 -10.48
C MET A 79 -3.91 6.09 -11.78
N ARG A 80 -2.59 5.91 -11.73
CA ARG A 80 -1.77 5.67 -12.93
C ARG A 80 -2.25 4.46 -13.73
N LEU A 81 -2.65 3.37 -13.06
CA LEU A 81 -3.16 2.17 -13.72
C LEU A 81 -4.54 2.36 -14.37
N ARG A 82 -5.37 3.27 -13.84
CA ARG A 82 -6.71 3.59 -14.38
C ARG A 82 -6.64 4.58 -15.54
N HIS A 83 -5.74 5.56 -15.48
CA HIS A 83 -5.58 6.56 -16.54
C HIS A 83 -4.62 6.06 -17.62
N ARG A 84 -5.11 5.18 -18.50
CA ARG A 84 -4.32 4.63 -19.63
C ARG A 84 -4.24 5.57 -20.84
N ASN A 85 -5.12 6.55 -20.94
CA ASN A 85 -5.21 7.49 -22.05
C ASN A 85 -4.37 8.76 -21.84
N THR A 86 -3.53 8.80 -20.81
CA THR A 86 -2.69 9.96 -20.47
C THR A 86 -1.72 10.33 -21.58
N LYS A 87 -1.25 9.35 -22.35
CA LYS A 87 -0.40 9.59 -23.52
C LYS A 87 -1.13 10.35 -24.63
N PHE A 88 -2.44 10.17 -24.76
CA PHE A 88 -3.26 10.87 -25.76
C PHE A 88 -3.60 12.29 -25.29
N TRP A 89 -4.00 12.46 -24.02
CA TRP A 89 -4.46 13.75 -23.49
C TRP A 89 -3.36 14.64 -22.92
N GLY A 90 -2.16 14.12 -22.64
CA GLY A 90 -1.05 14.87 -22.03
C GLY A 90 -1.27 15.25 -20.55
N ALA A 91 -2.45 14.98 -19.99
CA ALA A 91 -2.82 15.35 -18.62
C ALA A 91 -3.68 14.28 -17.93
N THR A 92 -3.66 14.29 -16.59
CA THR A 92 -4.57 13.53 -15.73
C THR A 92 -5.41 14.48 -14.88
N SER A 93 -6.73 14.36 -14.92
CA SER A 93 -7.62 15.06 -14.00
C SER A 93 -8.12 14.10 -12.92
N TYR A 94 -8.18 14.60 -11.67
CA TYR A 94 -8.68 13.86 -10.51
C TYR A 94 -9.82 14.65 -9.89
N ALA A 95 -10.93 13.97 -9.59
CA ALA A 95 -12.02 14.53 -8.80
C ALA A 95 -12.17 13.73 -7.50
N ALA A 96 -12.32 14.42 -6.37
CA ALA A 96 -12.62 13.79 -5.08
C ALA A 96 -14.10 13.32 -4.98
N ILE A 97 -14.88 13.53 -6.04
CA ILE A 97 -16.32 13.28 -6.08
C ILE A 97 -16.58 12.12 -7.04
N ALA A 98 -17.36 11.15 -6.60
CA ALA A 98 -17.90 10.11 -7.47
C ALA A 98 -19.12 10.67 -8.21
N TYR A 99 -19.00 10.92 -9.51
CA TYR A 99 -20.13 11.33 -10.33
C TYR A 99 -21.10 10.16 -10.50
N LYS A 100 -22.38 10.39 -10.18
CA LYS A 100 -23.47 9.44 -10.44
C LYS A 100 -23.86 9.53 -11.92
N ILE A 101 -23.84 8.42 -12.64
CA ILE A 101 -24.34 8.36 -14.01
C ILE A 101 -25.86 8.61 -13.96
N ARG A 102 -26.34 9.66 -14.63
CA ARG A 102 -27.78 9.80 -14.91
C ARG A 102 -28.12 8.84 -16.05
N LYS A 103 -29.12 7.97 -15.82
CA LYS A 103 -29.82 7.30 -16.90
C LYS A 103 -30.92 8.27 -17.33
N ASP A 104 -30.86 8.69 -18.59
CA ASP A 104 -31.97 9.36 -19.27
C ASP A 104 -33.04 8.33 -19.67
#